data_AF-F9WI16-F1
#
_entry.id   AF-F9WI16-F1
#
_cell.length_a   1.000
_cell.length_b   1.000
_cell.length_c   1.000
_cell.angle_alpha   90.00
_cell.angle_beta   90.00
_cell.angle_gamma   90.00
#
_symmetry.space_group_name_H-M   'P 1'
#
loop_
_entity.id
_entity.type
_entity.pdbx_description
1 polymer ?
#
loop_
_entity_poly.entity_id
_entity_poly.type
_entity_poly.pdbx_seq_one_letter_code
_entity_poly.pdbx_strand_id
1 'polypeptide(L)'
;MVGVRLLIILPILLGIVWQISFNYNTSIALLFGYHSTESGDADGLSLKNGTNILLEEGFCQRTIGEVDRDARKIAGLLNKITAHPYFRYFRVNLEKSCPYWEAQATCSCESRNCQVCTCDERNLPESLKYPFDMSDLSSANHHLLDGKRSLTGTEDEGSKESSDNDITYVDLIRNPEANTGYSGPMAARVWKAIYDENSGVGIPLKDGAGGTANHREKELFRRLLSGLHFSITMHVAAFFYNDTAGDSPLRALGVINNPNISFYPNCEMYKRISKNDAFVNNLYILYQFILRAVAKVKHGLLSDLDSFNSGLNGIATEEDKRLHGELRELLGGTFFQAPTFDETKFFETPDARLLVPRMMRMMHNITTLMDCVTCEKCRAWGKLETKGLATALNVVMHPSADKIVLNRGEKVTLINLARQLAISVQNVRDLSVVCENFSYVAKN
;
A
#
# COMPACT_ATOMS: atom_id res chain seq x y z
N MET A 1 -51.05 -50.07 5.34
CA MET A 1 -51.42 -48.64 5.25
C MET A 1 -51.20 -48.02 6.61
N VAL A 2 -50.70 -46.78 6.63
CA VAL A 2 -50.19 -46.02 7.80
C VAL A 2 -48.80 -46.47 8.24
N GLY A 3 -47.81 -45.57 8.15
CA GLY A 3 -46.57 -45.76 8.92
C GLY A 3 -45.23 -45.29 8.38
N VAL A 4 -45.07 -44.51 7.29
CA VAL A 4 -43.75 -43.92 6.95
C VAL A 4 -43.89 -42.60 6.19
N ARG A 5 -44.36 -41.52 6.84
CA ARG A 5 -44.29 -40.15 6.28
C ARG A 5 -43.98 -39.08 7.34
N LEU A 6 -43.22 -39.43 8.39
CA LEU A 6 -42.85 -38.49 9.47
C LEU A 6 -41.34 -38.36 9.75
N LEU A 7 -40.47 -38.78 8.82
CA LEU A 7 -39.00 -38.77 9.02
C LEU A 7 -38.23 -37.86 8.06
N ILE A 8 -38.90 -37.05 7.24
CA ILE A 8 -38.23 -36.12 6.29
C ILE A 8 -38.42 -34.64 6.68
N ILE A 9 -39.23 -34.33 7.69
CA ILE A 9 -39.52 -32.94 8.08
C ILE A 9 -38.62 -32.44 9.23
N LEU A 10 -37.91 -33.33 9.93
CA LEU A 10 -37.04 -32.95 11.06
C LEU A 10 -35.64 -32.40 10.69
N PRO A 11 -35.00 -32.73 9.54
CA PRO A 11 -33.71 -32.12 9.19
C PRO A 11 -33.84 -30.73 8.57
N ILE A 12 -35.02 -30.37 8.05
CA ILE A 12 -35.24 -29.13 7.29
C ILE A 12 -35.55 -27.96 8.25
N LEU A 13 -36.16 -28.21 9.41
CA LEU A 13 -36.44 -27.18 10.41
C LEU A 13 -35.23 -26.83 11.31
N LEU A 14 -34.25 -27.72 11.47
CA LEU A 14 -33.01 -27.42 12.20
C LEU A 14 -31.98 -26.65 11.35
N GLY A 15 -32.05 -26.75 10.01
CA GLY A 15 -31.21 -25.97 9.09
C GLY A 15 -31.65 -24.50 8.97
N ILE A 16 -32.94 -24.21 9.14
CA ILE A 16 -33.49 -22.85 9.03
C ILE A 16 -33.31 -22.04 10.33
N VAL A 17 -33.25 -22.71 11.49
CA VAL A 17 -32.99 -22.04 12.79
C VAL A 17 -31.49 -21.71 12.97
N TRP A 18 -30.58 -22.40 12.29
CA TRP A 18 -29.15 -22.08 12.34
C TRP A 18 -28.76 -20.88 11.45
N GLN A 19 -29.56 -20.57 10.42
CA GLN A 19 -29.36 -19.41 9.54
C GLN A 19 -29.85 -18.08 10.12
N ILE A 20 -30.65 -18.08 11.19
CA ILE A 20 -31.22 -16.85 11.78
C ILE A 20 -30.41 -16.35 13.01
N SER A 21 -29.51 -17.18 13.57
CA SER A 21 -28.73 -16.81 14.77
C SER A 21 -27.24 -16.54 14.54
N PHE A 22 -26.71 -16.68 13.32
CA PHE A 22 -25.35 -16.23 12.98
C PHE A 22 -25.41 -14.88 12.26
N ASN A 23 -25.73 -13.86 13.05
CA ASN A 23 -25.60 -12.47 12.67
C ASN A 23 -24.10 -12.17 12.50
N TYR A 24 -23.65 -12.08 11.25
CA TYR A 24 -22.26 -11.92 10.83
C TYR A 24 -21.79 -10.47 11.12
N ASN A 25 -21.56 -10.16 12.40
CA ASN A 25 -21.04 -8.85 12.82
C ASN A 25 -19.84 -8.93 13.78
N THR A 26 -19.29 -10.13 14.01
CA THR A 26 -18.20 -10.36 14.98
C THR A 26 -16.84 -10.64 14.36
N SER A 27 -16.71 -10.77 13.02
CA SER A 27 -15.41 -10.99 12.38
C SER A 27 -14.61 -9.72 12.08
N ILE A 28 -15.25 -8.53 12.06
CA ILE A 28 -14.53 -7.26 11.85
C ILE A 28 -13.91 -6.77 13.16
N ALA A 29 -14.63 -6.89 14.29
CA ALA A 29 -14.13 -6.43 15.59
C ALA A 29 -12.86 -7.17 16.07
N LEU A 30 -12.76 -8.47 15.77
CA LEU A 30 -11.58 -9.29 16.13
C LEU A 30 -10.35 -9.01 15.27
N LEU A 31 -10.51 -8.43 14.07
CA LEU A 31 -9.39 -8.02 13.22
C LEU A 31 -8.78 -6.68 13.65
N PHE A 32 -9.53 -5.85 14.38
CA PHE A 32 -9.11 -4.47 14.69
C PHE A 32 -8.83 -4.19 16.18
N GLY A 33 -8.88 -5.20 17.06
CA GLY A 33 -8.32 -5.12 18.41
C GLY A 33 -8.77 -3.90 19.23
N TYR A 34 -10.02 -3.44 19.08
CA TYR A 34 -10.55 -2.30 19.81
C TYR A 34 -11.56 -2.78 20.85
N HIS A 35 -11.23 -2.64 22.13
CA HIS A 35 -12.22 -2.65 23.20
C HIS A 35 -12.77 -1.22 23.31
N SER A 36 -14.00 -1.02 22.83
CA SER A 36 -14.76 0.20 23.03
C SER A 36 -15.27 0.27 24.46
N THR A 37 -14.75 1.24 25.23
CA THR A 37 -15.43 1.80 26.39
C THR A 37 -16.43 2.83 25.89
N GLU A 38 -17.72 2.55 26.06
CA GLU A 38 -18.83 3.47 25.81
C GLU A 38 -18.74 4.71 26.71
N SER A 39 -18.66 5.89 26.10
CA SER A 39 -19.25 7.12 26.64
C SER A 39 -19.42 8.18 25.55
N GLY A 40 -20.68 8.42 25.17
CA GLY A 40 -21.26 9.75 24.93
C GLY A 40 -20.87 10.53 23.67
N ASP A 41 -21.87 10.78 22.84
CA ASP A 41 -21.97 11.81 21.78
C ASP A 41 -21.19 11.56 20.48
N ALA A 42 -21.81 10.74 19.62
CA ALA A 42 -21.51 10.66 18.20
C ALA A 42 -22.18 11.82 17.46
N ASP A 43 -21.42 12.88 17.16
CA ASP A 43 -21.78 13.82 16.10
C ASP A 43 -21.28 13.24 14.78
N GLY A 44 -22.21 12.89 13.90
CA GLY A 44 -21.92 12.22 12.63
C GLY A 44 -21.20 13.17 11.67
N LEU A 45 -19.94 12.88 11.37
CA LEU A 45 -19.16 13.59 10.35
C LEU A 45 -19.72 13.26 8.96
N SER A 46 -20.63 14.12 8.51
CA SER A 46 -21.04 14.18 7.11
C SER A 46 -19.85 14.69 6.30
N LEU A 47 -19.32 13.83 5.41
CA LEU A 47 -18.36 14.12 4.34
C LEU A 47 -18.75 15.28 3.39
N LYS A 48 -19.84 16.02 3.67
CA LYS A 48 -20.32 17.15 2.87
C LYS A 48 -19.82 18.53 3.32
N ASN A 49 -19.05 18.68 4.41
CA ASN A 49 -18.59 20.03 4.86
C ASN A 49 -17.20 20.14 5.54
N GLY A 50 -16.31 19.16 5.40
CA GLY A 50 -15.02 19.15 6.12
C GLY A 50 -13.86 19.91 5.44
N THR A 51 -13.96 21.23 5.24
CA THR A 51 -12.89 22.00 4.56
C THR A 51 -11.72 22.47 5.44
N ASN A 52 -11.75 22.28 6.76
CA ASN A 52 -10.73 22.87 7.67
C ASN A 52 -10.32 21.96 8.85
N ILE A 53 -10.42 20.64 8.72
CA ILE A 53 -9.97 19.73 9.78
C ILE A 53 -8.48 19.45 9.56
N LEU A 54 -7.64 20.04 10.42
CA LEU A 54 -6.27 19.57 10.60
C LEU A 54 -6.37 18.16 11.18
N LEU A 55 -5.65 17.19 10.61
CA LEU A 55 -5.67 15.82 11.11
C LEU A 55 -5.21 15.85 12.57
N GLU A 56 -6.15 15.69 13.51
CA GLU A 56 -6.02 16.06 14.94
C GLU A 56 -4.82 15.41 15.64
N GLU A 57 -4.28 14.35 15.07
CA GLU A 57 -3.15 13.63 15.64
C GLU A 57 -2.21 13.16 14.53
N GLY A 58 -1.15 13.91 14.30
CA GLY A 58 -0.04 13.45 13.49
C GLY A 58 0.78 14.62 13.03
N PHE A 59 2.04 14.37 12.75
CA PHE A 59 3.00 15.36 12.29
C PHE A 59 2.65 15.97 10.92
N CYS A 60 1.45 15.74 10.40
CA CYS A 60 0.94 16.29 9.16
C CYS A 60 0.60 17.77 9.31
N GLN A 61 0.89 18.56 8.27
CA GLN A 61 0.75 20.02 8.30
C GLN A 61 -0.31 20.54 7.32
N ARG A 62 -0.97 19.65 6.56
CA ARG A 62 -2.05 20.01 5.62
C ARG A 62 -3.38 19.43 6.08
N THR A 63 -4.43 20.19 5.81
CA THR A 63 -5.81 19.74 5.97
C THR A 63 -6.18 18.76 4.86
N ILE A 64 -7.22 17.93 5.11
CA ILE A 64 -7.78 17.02 4.09
C ILE A 64 -8.18 17.80 2.83
N GLY A 65 -8.84 18.96 2.99
CA GLY A 65 -9.28 19.81 1.88
C GLY A 65 -8.14 20.31 1.00
N GLU A 66 -7.00 20.69 1.58
CA GLU A 66 -5.81 21.10 0.83
C GLU A 66 -5.19 19.93 0.06
N VAL A 67 -5.04 18.78 0.73
CA VAL A 67 -4.46 17.57 0.12
C VAL A 67 -5.30 17.14 -1.08
N ASP A 68 -6.63 17.11 -0.93
CA ASP A 68 -7.54 16.69 -1.99
C ASP A 68 -7.53 17.61 -3.21
N ARG A 69 -7.41 18.92 -3.00
CA ARG A 69 -7.34 19.90 -4.09
C ARG A 69 -6.16 19.61 -5.01
N ASP A 70 -5.04 19.21 -4.43
CA ASP A 70 -3.78 19.00 -5.15
C ASP A 70 -3.65 17.55 -5.66
N ALA A 71 -4.33 16.59 -5.01
CA ALA A 71 -4.27 15.16 -5.32
C ALA A 71 -4.58 14.83 -6.80
N ARG A 72 -5.61 15.44 -7.41
CA ARG A 72 -5.96 15.17 -8.82
C ARG A 72 -4.84 15.56 -9.78
N LYS A 73 -4.21 16.72 -9.56
CA LYS A 73 -3.08 17.17 -10.39
C LYS A 73 -1.86 16.26 -10.20
N ILE A 74 -1.57 15.90 -8.96
CA ILE A 74 -0.47 14.99 -8.61
C ILE A 74 -0.70 13.61 -9.24
N ALA A 75 -1.91 13.04 -9.10
CA ALA A 75 -2.29 11.77 -9.69
C ALA A 75 -2.14 11.81 -11.22
N GLY A 76 -2.58 12.89 -11.87
CA GLY A 76 -2.43 13.07 -13.32
C GLY A 76 -0.97 13.08 -13.79
N LEU A 77 -0.07 13.75 -13.06
CA LEU A 77 1.36 13.75 -13.38
C LEU A 77 2.02 12.40 -13.09
N LEU A 78 1.72 11.80 -11.94
CA LEU A 78 2.24 10.49 -11.57
C LEU A 78 1.77 9.40 -12.54
N ASN A 79 0.53 9.47 -13.02
CA ASN A 79 0.01 8.57 -14.06
C ASN A 79 0.77 8.65 -15.39
N LYS A 80 1.39 9.79 -15.73
CA LYS A 80 2.26 9.92 -16.90
C LYS A 80 3.66 9.40 -16.60
N ILE A 81 4.23 9.82 -15.46
CA ILE A 81 5.58 9.43 -15.02
C ILE A 81 5.71 7.91 -14.89
N THR A 82 4.74 7.24 -14.26
CA THR A 82 4.79 5.78 -14.08
C THR A 82 4.48 5.01 -15.36
N ALA A 83 4.02 5.68 -16.43
CA ALA A 83 3.80 5.03 -17.71
C ALA A 83 5.11 4.82 -18.49
N HIS A 84 6.14 5.60 -18.16
CA HIS A 84 7.45 5.51 -18.79
C HIS A 84 8.20 4.23 -18.39
N PRO A 85 9.01 3.63 -19.30
CA PRO A 85 9.74 2.39 -19.07
C PRO A 85 10.52 2.32 -17.76
N TYR A 86 11.13 3.43 -17.33
CA TYR A 86 11.90 3.46 -16.09
C TYR A 86 11.09 3.06 -14.86
N PHE A 87 9.85 3.55 -14.77
CA PHE A 87 8.94 3.36 -13.62
C PHE A 87 7.89 2.26 -13.84
N ARG A 88 7.66 1.85 -15.09
CA ARG A 88 6.67 0.85 -15.48
C ARG A 88 7.06 -0.58 -15.12
N TYR A 89 8.34 -0.91 -15.22
CA TYR A 89 8.83 -2.29 -15.07
C TYR A 89 9.42 -2.51 -13.69
N PHE A 90 8.84 -3.45 -12.94
CA PHE A 90 9.24 -3.79 -11.59
C PHE A 90 9.87 -5.19 -11.56
N ARG A 91 11.17 -5.28 -11.26
CA ARG A 91 11.87 -6.57 -11.17
C ARG A 91 11.66 -7.17 -9.79
N VAL A 92 11.02 -8.34 -9.70
CA VAL A 92 10.63 -8.96 -8.43
C VAL A 92 10.60 -10.48 -8.53
N ASN A 93 10.94 -11.15 -7.42
CA ASN A 93 10.77 -12.60 -7.31
C ASN A 93 9.39 -12.91 -6.70
N LEU A 94 8.50 -13.50 -7.50
CA LEU A 94 7.15 -13.91 -7.08
C LEU A 94 7.07 -15.39 -6.66
N GLU A 95 8.16 -16.14 -6.80
CA GLU A 95 8.27 -17.57 -6.49
C GLU A 95 8.96 -17.85 -5.14
N LYS A 96 9.40 -16.81 -4.41
CA LYS A 96 9.98 -16.95 -3.07
C LYS A 96 9.05 -17.79 -2.19
N SER A 97 9.59 -18.72 -1.42
CA SER A 97 8.77 -19.45 -0.43
C SER A 97 8.43 -18.55 0.75
N CYS A 98 7.22 -18.71 1.31
CA CYS A 98 6.85 -18.07 2.57
C CYS A 98 7.71 -18.63 3.71
N PRO A 99 8.47 -17.79 4.46
CA PRO A 99 9.32 -18.27 5.53
C PRO A 99 8.58 -18.53 6.85
N TYR A 100 7.31 -18.11 6.96
CA TYR A 100 6.56 -18.16 8.21
C TYR A 100 5.57 -19.33 8.31
N TRP A 101 5.06 -19.81 7.17
CA TRP A 101 4.14 -20.95 7.12
C TRP A 101 4.15 -21.58 5.74
N GLU A 102 3.72 -22.85 5.66
CA GLU A 102 3.41 -23.49 4.40
C GLU A 102 2.26 -22.74 3.72
N ALA A 103 2.60 -21.86 2.80
CA ALA A 103 1.65 -21.25 1.90
C ALA A 103 1.29 -22.30 0.83
N GLN A 104 0.30 -23.15 1.12
CA GLN A 104 -0.27 -23.98 0.07
C GLN A 104 -0.89 -23.06 -0.97
N ALA A 105 -0.41 -23.11 -2.21
CA ALA A 105 -1.05 -22.48 -3.35
C ALA A 105 -2.40 -23.17 -3.60
N THR A 106 -3.41 -22.86 -2.77
CA THR A 106 -4.79 -23.28 -2.98
C THR A 106 -5.36 -22.35 -4.05
N CYS A 107 -5.10 -22.71 -5.30
CA CYS A 107 -5.68 -22.03 -6.46
C CYS A 107 -7.19 -22.28 -6.49
N SER A 108 -7.98 -21.46 -5.80
CA SER A 108 -9.41 -21.31 -6.06
C SER A 108 -9.61 -20.17 -7.06
N CYS A 109 -9.20 -20.39 -8.32
CA CYS A 109 -9.36 -19.42 -9.40
C CYS A 109 -10.39 -19.92 -10.42
N GLU A 110 -11.67 -19.65 -10.18
CA GLU A 110 -12.70 -19.78 -11.24
C GLU A 110 -12.60 -18.65 -12.29
N SER A 111 -11.71 -17.67 -12.11
CA SER A 111 -11.36 -16.67 -13.12
C SER A 111 -9.88 -16.28 -13.02
N ARG A 112 -9.24 -16.04 -14.17
CA ARG A 112 -7.78 -15.76 -14.34
C ARG A 112 -7.33 -14.39 -13.77
N ASN A 113 -7.97 -13.86 -12.74
CA ASN A 113 -7.82 -12.46 -12.32
C ASN A 113 -6.54 -12.19 -11.51
N CYS A 114 -5.93 -13.21 -10.94
CA CYS A 114 -4.80 -13.07 -10.01
C CYS A 114 -3.40 -13.27 -10.64
N GLN A 115 -3.30 -13.85 -11.85
CA GLN A 115 -2.03 -14.12 -12.53
C GLN A 115 -1.37 -12.85 -13.07
N VAL A 116 -0.05 -12.71 -12.93
CA VAL A 116 0.72 -11.55 -13.39
C VAL A 116 1.21 -11.73 -14.84
N CYS A 117 1.07 -10.69 -15.67
CA CYS A 117 1.73 -10.60 -16.96
C CYS A 117 3.19 -10.15 -16.79
N THR A 118 4.13 -11.02 -17.16
CA THR A 118 5.57 -10.72 -17.15
C THR A 118 6.04 -10.09 -18.46
N CYS A 119 7.18 -9.41 -18.42
CA CYS A 119 7.89 -8.90 -19.58
C CYS A 119 9.16 -9.73 -19.78
N ASP A 120 9.41 -10.15 -21.03
CA ASP A 120 10.68 -10.78 -21.40
C ASP A 120 11.81 -9.76 -21.30
N GLU A 121 12.81 -10.05 -20.48
CA GLU A 121 13.96 -9.18 -20.23
C GLU A 121 14.72 -8.80 -21.51
N ARG A 122 14.66 -9.63 -22.56
CA ARG A 122 15.26 -9.33 -23.87
C ARG A 122 14.61 -8.14 -24.58
N ASN A 123 13.37 -7.81 -24.21
CA ASN A 123 12.63 -6.68 -24.77
C ASN A 123 12.85 -5.38 -23.97
N LEU A 124 13.62 -5.42 -22.88
CA LEU A 124 13.98 -4.23 -22.11
C LEU A 124 15.29 -3.63 -22.61
N PRO A 125 15.38 -2.29 -22.73
CA PRO A 125 16.66 -1.61 -22.94
C PRO A 125 17.68 -2.00 -21.87
N GLU A 126 18.95 -2.14 -22.26
CA GLU A 126 20.02 -2.60 -21.36
C GLU A 126 20.19 -1.70 -20.12
N SER A 127 20.01 -0.38 -20.26
CA SER A 127 20.07 0.57 -19.13
C SER A 127 18.92 0.39 -18.12
N LEU A 128 17.86 -0.32 -18.50
CA LEU A 128 16.74 -0.68 -17.62
C LEU A 128 16.84 -2.11 -17.08
N LYS A 129 17.93 -2.83 -17.33
CA LYS A 129 18.19 -4.08 -16.62
C LYS A 129 18.73 -3.78 -15.22
N TYR A 130 18.38 -4.62 -14.26
CA TYR A 130 18.68 -4.41 -12.85
C TYR A 130 19.04 -5.77 -12.24
N PRO A 131 20.21 -5.91 -11.61
CA PRO A 131 20.71 -7.22 -11.21
C PRO A 131 20.01 -7.80 -9.97
N PHE A 132 19.24 -7.00 -9.22
CA PHE A 132 18.66 -7.41 -7.94
C PHE A 132 17.13 -7.42 -7.97
N ASP A 133 16.50 -8.07 -6.99
CA ASP A 133 15.06 -7.92 -6.73
C ASP A 133 14.81 -6.50 -6.20
N MET A 134 13.96 -5.72 -6.86
CA MET A 134 13.66 -4.35 -6.47
C MET A 134 12.86 -4.27 -5.17
N SER A 135 12.20 -5.36 -4.76
CA SER A 135 11.46 -5.44 -3.49
C SER A 135 12.35 -5.63 -2.27
N ASP A 136 13.59 -6.10 -2.44
CA ASP A 136 14.49 -6.36 -1.32
C ASP A 136 14.97 -5.05 -0.68
N LEU A 137 15.04 -5.01 0.65
CA LEU A 137 15.56 -3.84 1.38
C LEU A 137 17.08 -3.74 1.19
N SER A 138 17.57 -2.52 0.94
CA SER A 138 19.00 -2.28 0.67
C SER A 138 19.86 -2.60 1.89
N SER A 139 21.00 -3.24 1.68
CA SER A 139 21.90 -3.71 2.75
C SER A 139 22.47 -2.59 3.63
N ALA A 140 22.48 -1.34 3.15
CA ALA A 140 22.82 -0.16 3.95
C ALA A 140 21.91 0.01 5.19
N ASN A 141 20.70 -0.56 5.16
CA ASN A 141 19.81 -0.60 6.31
C ASN A 141 20.19 -1.65 7.36
N HIS A 142 21.11 -2.60 7.08
CA HIS A 142 21.57 -3.57 8.09
C HIS A 142 22.26 -2.89 9.27
N HIS A 143 22.93 -1.74 9.05
CA HIS A 143 23.50 -0.95 10.16
C HIS A 143 22.43 -0.41 11.14
N LEU A 144 21.18 -0.25 10.70
CA LEU A 144 20.04 0.11 11.56
C LEU A 144 19.37 -1.12 12.20
N LEU A 145 19.66 -2.33 11.70
CA LEU A 145 19.11 -3.59 12.20
C LEU A 145 19.93 -4.19 13.35
N ASP A 146 21.18 -3.76 13.53
CA ASP A 146 22.13 -4.30 14.49
C ASP A 146 21.72 -3.96 15.95
N GLY A 147 20.87 -4.82 16.50
CA GLY A 147 20.17 -4.61 17.75
C GLY A 147 19.46 -5.86 18.25
N LYS A 148 20.16 -7.00 18.26
CA LYS A 148 19.91 -8.18 19.14
C LYS A 148 21.14 -9.09 19.06
N ARG A 149 21.98 -9.17 20.10
CA ARG A 149 21.90 -10.19 21.17
C ARG A 149 21.12 -11.44 20.72
N SER A 150 21.90 -12.42 20.28
CA SER A 150 21.55 -13.83 20.14
C SER A 150 20.77 -14.31 21.36
N LEU A 151 19.56 -14.80 21.13
CA LEU A 151 18.83 -15.63 22.07
C LEU A 151 18.51 -16.92 21.35
N THR A 152 19.18 -17.96 21.85
CA THR A 152 18.97 -19.40 21.66
C THR A 152 19.23 -19.93 20.26
N GLY A 153 20.29 -20.75 20.18
CA GLY A 153 20.76 -21.35 18.95
C GLY A 153 19.78 -22.39 18.42
N THR A 154 19.47 -22.21 17.15
CA THR A 154 19.40 -23.29 16.18
C THR A 154 20.29 -22.86 15.03
N GLU A 155 21.05 -23.81 14.55
CA GLU A 155 22.12 -23.65 13.58
C GLU A 155 21.63 -22.91 12.34
N ASP A 156 22.57 -22.14 11.78
CA ASP A 156 22.47 -21.34 10.56
C ASP A 156 22.23 -22.27 9.36
N GLU A 157 21.01 -22.79 9.22
CA GLU A 157 20.58 -23.53 8.04
C GLU A 157 20.17 -22.55 6.94
N GLY A 158 21.18 -22.14 6.16
CA GLY A 158 21.07 -21.93 4.73
C GLY A 158 20.02 -20.89 4.30
N SER A 159 20.47 -19.64 4.16
CA SER A 159 20.01 -18.81 3.06
C SER A 159 20.25 -19.59 1.76
N LYS A 160 19.26 -20.38 1.33
CA LYS A 160 19.15 -20.76 -0.08
C LYS A 160 19.07 -19.44 -0.82
N GLU A 161 20.20 -19.01 -1.39
CA GLU A 161 20.22 -18.05 -2.47
C GLU A 161 19.17 -18.52 -3.48
N SER A 162 18.04 -17.81 -3.54
CA SER A 162 17.09 -18.01 -4.62
C SER A 162 17.88 -17.80 -5.89
N SER A 163 17.96 -18.83 -6.75
CA SER A 163 18.63 -18.68 -8.03
C SER A 163 18.08 -17.44 -8.75
N ASP A 164 18.97 -16.60 -9.28
CA ASP A 164 18.63 -15.37 -10.02
C ASP A 164 17.64 -15.64 -11.19
N ASN A 165 17.47 -16.92 -11.57
CA ASN A 165 16.52 -17.43 -12.55
C ASN A 165 15.03 -17.18 -12.21
N ASP A 166 14.67 -16.94 -10.95
CA ASP A 166 13.26 -16.81 -10.53
C ASP A 166 12.79 -15.35 -10.41
N ILE A 167 13.67 -14.39 -10.72
CA ILE A 167 13.35 -12.97 -10.67
C ILE A 167 12.89 -12.49 -12.05
N THR A 168 11.70 -11.90 -12.14
CA THR A 168 11.12 -11.47 -13.42
C THR A 168 10.70 -10.01 -13.41
N TYR A 169 10.59 -9.41 -14.60
CA TYR A 169 10.03 -8.07 -14.75
C TYR A 169 8.50 -8.13 -14.86
N VAL A 170 7.83 -7.48 -13.93
CA VAL A 170 6.39 -7.23 -13.96
C VAL A 170 6.11 -5.91 -14.66
N ASP A 171 5.24 -5.93 -15.66
CA ASP A 171 4.72 -4.73 -16.30
C ASP A 171 3.53 -4.17 -15.50
N LEU A 172 3.76 -3.12 -14.73
CA LEU A 172 2.76 -2.57 -13.80
C LEU A 172 1.52 -2.00 -14.52
N ILE A 173 1.66 -1.53 -15.76
CA ILE A 173 0.54 -0.99 -16.54
C ILE A 173 -0.42 -2.10 -16.99
N ARG A 174 0.11 -3.30 -17.24
CA ARG A 174 -0.68 -4.48 -17.61
C ARG A 174 -1.22 -5.24 -16.39
N ASN A 175 -0.69 -4.95 -15.22
CA ASN A 175 -1.07 -5.57 -13.95
C ASN A 175 -1.50 -4.51 -12.94
N PRO A 176 -2.57 -3.73 -13.19
CA PRO A 176 -3.03 -2.73 -12.24
C PRO A 176 -3.46 -3.38 -10.91
N GLU A 177 -3.28 -2.66 -9.80
CA GLU A 177 -3.90 -3.03 -8.53
C GLU A 177 -5.43 -2.93 -8.68
N ALA A 178 -6.12 -4.03 -8.49
CA ALA A 178 -7.55 -4.16 -8.69
C ALA A 178 -8.08 -5.35 -7.90
N ASN A 179 -9.40 -5.55 -7.92
CA ASN A 179 -10.01 -6.72 -7.30
C ASN A 179 -9.51 -8.02 -7.97
N THR A 180 -8.84 -8.87 -7.19
CA THR A 180 -8.37 -10.19 -7.61
C THR A 180 -9.24 -11.33 -7.07
N GLY A 181 -10.17 -11.03 -6.16
CA GLY A 181 -10.90 -12.02 -5.37
C GLY A 181 -10.14 -12.55 -4.15
N TYR A 182 -8.88 -12.16 -3.93
CA TYR A 182 -8.08 -12.58 -2.78
C TYR A 182 -8.71 -12.07 -1.47
N SER A 183 -9.19 -12.99 -0.65
CA SER A 183 -10.00 -12.68 0.54
C SER A 183 -9.99 -13.84 1.55
N GLY A 184 -10.81 -13.73 2.61
CA GLY A 184 -11.01 -14.82 3.58
C GLY A 184 -9.84 -15.04 4.55
N PRO A 185 -9.74 -16.23 5.16
CA PRO A 185 -8.80 -16.51 6.25
C PRO A 185 -7.33 -16.32 5.87
N MET A 186 -6.94 -16.56 4.61
CA MET A 186 -5.56 -16.40 4.14
C MET A 186 -5.15 -14.92 4.12
N ALA A 187 -5.97 -14.06 3.51
CA ALA A 187 -5.75 -12.62 3.50
C ALA A 187 -5.78 -12.04 4.92
N ALA A 188 -6.73 -12.49 5.76
CA ALA A 188 -6.84 -12.08 7.15
C ALA A 188 -5.59 -12.46 7.97
N ARG A 189 -5.02 -13.65 7.74
CA ARG A 189 -3.78 -14.10 8.40
C ARG A 189 -2.58 -13.21 8.07
N VAL A 190 -2.43 -12.82 6.80
CA VAL A 190 -1.36 -11.91 6.37
C VAL A 190 -1.52 -10.56 7.08
N TRP A 191 -2.71 -9.94 7.02
CA TRP A 191 -2.94 -8.66 7.70
C TRP A 191 -2.76 -8.73 9.20
N LYS A 192 -3.23 -9.82 9.83
CA LYS A 192 -3.00 -10.05 11.25
C LYS A 192 -1.50 -10.09 11.57
N ALA A 193 -0.71 -10.83 10.80
CA ALA A 193 0.74 -10.87 10.99
C ALA A 193 1.40 -9.49 10.79
N ILE A 194 0.98 -8.70 9.79
CA ILE A 194 1.45 -7.32 9.59
C ILE A 194 1.19 -6.45 10.83
N TYR A 195 -0.01 -6.50 11.39
CA TYR A 195 -0.35 -5.70 12.57
C TYR A 195 0.30 -6.26 13.85
N ASP A 196 0.51 -7.57 13.94
CA ASP A 196 1.19 -8.21 15.06
C ASP A 196 2.69 -7.86 15.10
N GLU A 197 3.34 -7.54 13.97
CA GLU A 197 4.70 -6.98 13.95
C GLU A 197 4.79 -5.67 14.75
N ASN A 198 3.73 -4.85 14.69
CA ASN A 198 3.63 -3.62 15.46
C ASN A 198 3.41 -3.89 16.98
N SER A 199 2.86 -5.04 17.36
CA SER A 199 2.74 -5.45 18.77
C SER A 199 4.11 -5.68 19.43
N GLY A 200 5.16 -5.96 18.64
CA GLY A 200 6.56 -6.02 19.10
C GLY A 200 7.14 -4.68 19.56
N VAL A 201 6.46 -3.55 19.27
CA VAL A 201 6.77 -2.24 19.85
C VAL A 201 6.52 -2.20 21.37
N GLY A 202 5.77 -3.17 21.89
CA GLY A 202 5.46 -3.36 23.30
C GLY A 202 6.53 -4.04 24.15
N ILE A 203 7.70 -4.44 23.61
CA ILE A 203 8.81 -4.84 24.49
C ILE A 203 9.21 -3.60 25.31
N PRO A 204 9.10 -3.62 26.64
CA PRO A 204 9.39 -2.45 27.47
C PRO A 204 10.81 -1.98 27.19
N LEU A 205 10.95 -0.72 26.78
CA LEU A 205 12.14 0.02 27.20
C LEU A 205 12.16 -0.17 28.71
N LYS A 206 13.22 -0.77 29.27
CA LYS A 206 13.31 -1.03 30.71
C LYS A 206 12.78 0.20 31.44
N ASP A 207 11.75 0.01 32.26
CA ASP A 207 11.19 1.00 33.17
C ASP A 207 12.27 1.42 34.18
N GLY A 208 13.17 2.26 33.72
CA GLY A 208 14.37 2.70 34.41
C GLY A 208 14.65 4.12 33.96
N ALA A 209 14.01 5.06 34.66
CA ALA A 209 14.16 6.51 34.55
C ALA A 209 13.50 7.19 33.33
N GLY A 210 12.19 7.46 33.43
CA GLY A 210 11.62 8.76 33.09
C GLY A 210 11.66 9.26 31.63
N GLY A 211 11.45 8.39 30.63
CA GLY A 211 11.32 8.80 29.23
C GLY A 211 9.94 8.46 28.65
N THR A 212 9.06 9.44 28.54
CA THR A 212 7.80 9.33 27.79
C THR A 212 8.10 9.34 26.29
N ALA A 213 8.39 8.17 25.71
CA ALA A 213 8.15 7.97 24.30
C ALA A 213 6.64 8.14 24.09
N ASN A 214 6.23 9.34 23.64
CA ASN A 214 4.83 9.72 23.55
C ASN A 214 4.06 8.67 22.74
N HIS A 215 2.83 8.36 23.17
CA HIS A 215 1.91 7.43 22.48
C HIS A 215 1.80 7.75 20.97
N ARG A 216 1.96 9.03 20.59
CA ARG A 216 1.82 9.57 19.24
C ARG A 216 2.86 9.06 18.24
N GLU A 217 4.14 9.01 18.59
CA GLU A 217 5.22 8.55 17.71
C GLU A 217 5.11 7.05 17.42
N LYS A 218 4.73 6.26 18.44
CA LYS A 218 4.46 4.82 18.29
C LYS A 218 3.23 4.57 17.41
N GLU A 219 2.22 5.40 17.60
CA GLU A 219 0.96 5.34 16.86
C GLU A 219 1.11 5.70 15.38
N LEU A 220 2.09 6.55 15.02
CA LEU A 220 2.34 6.90 13.61
C LEU A 220 2.53 5.67 12.73
N PHE A 221 3.38 4.71 13.14
CA PHE A 221 3.64 3.53 12.31
C PHE A 221 2.38 2.70 12.07
N ARG A 222 1.55 2.53 13.10
CA ARG A 222 0.26 1.85 13.01
C ARG A 222 -0.66 2.55 12.01
N ARG A 223 -0.71 3.89 12.04
CA ARG A 223 -1.51 4.70 11.11
C ARG A 223 -1.00 4.62 9.68
N LEU A 224 0.32 4.59 9.46
CA LEU A 224 0.90 4.39 8.13
C LEU A 224 0.47 3.02 7.55
N LEU A 225 0.57 1.94 8.33
CA LEU A 225 0.12 0.60 7.89
C LEU A 225 -1.40 0.55 7.66
N SER A 226 -2.18 1.20 8.53
CA SER A 226 -3.64 1.29 8.38
C SER A 226 -4.04 2.08 7.15
N GLY A 227 -3.35 3.18 6.84
CA GLY A 227 -3.56 3.95 5.62
C GLY A 227 -3.23 3.14 4.37
N LEU A 228 -2.19 2.30 4.43
CA LEU A 228 -1.80 1.43 3.32
C LEU A 228 -2.87 0.36 3.06
N HIS A 229 -3.34 -0.30 4.12
CA HIS A 229 -4.46 -1.23 4.03
C HIS A 229 -5.71 -0.56 3.44
N PHE A 230 -6.05 0.65 3.90
CA PHE A 230 -7.18 1.38 3.36
C PHE A 230 -6.98 1.76 1.89
N SER A 231 -5.77 2.14 1.47
CA SER A 231 -5.43 2.40 0.07
C SER A 231 -5.73 1.18 -0.82
N ILE A 232 -5.21 0.01 -0.45
CA ILE A 232 -5.45 -1.25 -1.19
C ILE A 232 -6.95 -1.54 -1.28
N THR A 233 -7.67 -1.37 -0.16
CA THR A 233 -9.12 -1.58 -0.10
C THR A 233 -9.88 -0.61 -1.00
N MET A 234 -9.42 0.64 -1.10
CA MET A 234 -9.98 1.66 -1.99
C MET A 234 -9.73 1.32 -3.47
N HIS A 235 -8.54 0.82 -3.83
CA HIS A 235 -8.26 0.32 -5.19
C HIS A 235 -9.17 -0.86 -5.55
N VAL A 236 -9.33 -1.83 -4.65
CA VAL A 236 -10.26 -2.95 -4.86
C VAL A 236 -11.69 -2.45 -5.07
N ALA A 237 -12.16 -1.50 -4.25
CA ALA A 237 -13.50 -0.93 -4.39
C ALA A 237 -13.68 -0.14 -5.70
N ALA A 238 -12.67 0.63 -6.12
CA ALA A 238 -12.71 1.40 -7.36
C ALA A 238 -12.63 0.51 -8.60
N PHE A 239 -11.77 -0.51 -8.57
CA PHE A 239 -11.40 -1.32 -9.73
C PHE A 239 -11.88 -2.76 -9.52
N PHE A 240 -13.21 -2.92 -9.39
CA PHE A 240 -13.78 -4.16 -8.89
C PHE A 240 -14.19 -5.14 -10.01
N TYR A 241 -15.00 -4.68 -10.95
CA TYR A 241 -15.49 -5.49 -12.06
C TYR A 241 -14.79 -5.08 -13.34
N ASN A 242 -14.24 -6.04 -14.09
CA ASN A 242 -13.63 -5.76 -15.38
C ASN A 242 -14.67 -5.20 -16.36
N ASP A 243 -14.32 -4.10 -17.02
CA ASP A 243 -15.18 -3.44 -18.00
C ASP A 243 -14.60 -3.64 -19.41
N THR A 244 -15.17 -4.60 -20.14
CA THR A 244 -14.77 -4.90 -21.52
C THR A 244 -15.34 -3.93 -22.55
N ALA A 245 -16.42 -3.21 -22.20
CA ALA A 245 -17.06 -2.22 -23.07
C ALA A 245 -16.33 -0.87 -23.03
N GLY A 246 -15.62 -0.59 -21.92
CA GLY A 246 -14.87 0.65 -21.72
C GLY A 246 -15.78 1.85 -21.47
N ASP A 247 -16.99 1.63 -20.97
CA ASP A 247 -18.01 2.64 -20.69
C ASP A 247 -18.15 2.98 -19.19
N SER A 248 -17.26 2.45 -18.35
CA SER A 248 -17.19 2.81 -16.93
C SER A 248 -17.06 4.33 -16.72
N PRO A 249 -17.81 4.90 -15.75
CA PRO A 249 -17.71 6.32 -15.40
C PRO A 249 -16.30 6.71 -14.91
N LEU A 250 -15.52 5.76 -14.38
CA LEU A 250 -14.14 6.02 -13.92
C LEU A 250 -13.19 6.36 -15.07
N ARG A 251 -13.50 5.91 -16.29
CA ARG A 251 -12.69 6.18 -17.48
C ARG A 251 -12.71 7.67 -17.83
N ALA A 252 -13.89 8.30 -17.75
CA ALA A 252 -14.06 9.74 -17.99
C ALA A 252 -13.32 10.59 -16.94
N LEU A 253 -13.13 10.06 -15.73
CA LEU A 253 -12.40 10.72 -14.65
C LEU A 253 -10.88 10.57 -14.77
N GLY A 254 -10.39 9.76 -15.71
CA GLY A 254 -8.96 9.59 -15.98
C GLY A 254 -8.18 8.98 -14.81
N VAL A 255 -8.85 8.21 -13.94
CA VAL A 255 -8.23 7.65 -12.72
C VAL A 255 -7.09 6.69 -13.07
N ILE A 256 -7.33 5.81 -14.06
CA ILE A 256 -6.31 4.95 -14.65
C ILE A 256 -5.93 5.52 -16.02
N ASN A 257 -4.64 5.81 -16.22
CA ASN A 257 -4.11 6.27 -17.50
C ASN A 257 -3.75 5.09 -18.42
N ASN A 258 -4.74 4.26 -18.73
CA ASN A 258 -4.60 3.15 -19.68
C ASN A 258 -5.91 2.99 -20.47
N PRO A 259 -5.94 3.29 -21.78
CA PRO A 259 -7.18 3.21 -22.57
C PRO A 259 -7.69 1.79 -22.79
N ASN A 260 -6.85 0.77 -22.55
CA ASN A 260 -7.15 -0.65 -22.76
C ASN A 260 -7.62 -1.36 -21.50
N ILE A 261 -7.67 -0.66 -20.36
CA ILE A 261 -8.09 -1.21 -19.07
C ILE A 261 -9.20 -0.33 -18.54
N SER A 262 -10.31 -0.95 -18.17
CA SER A 262 -11.44 -0.25 -17.56
C SER A 262 -12.05 -1.14 -16.48
N PHE A 263 -12.60 -0.50 -15.45
CA PHE A 263 -13.26 -1.21 -14.35
C PHE A 263 -14.50 -0.46 -13.89
N TYR A 264 -15.53 -1.20 -13.51
CA TYR A 264 -16.66 -0.67 -12.73
C TYR A 264 -16.36 -0.76 -11.22
N PRO A 265 -16.74 0.27 -10.45
CA PRO A 265 -16.57 0.24 -9.00
C PRO A 265 -17.62 -0.64 -8.32
N ASN A 266 -17.27 -1.17 -7.15
CA ASN A 266 -18.21 -1.78 -6.22
C ASN A 266 -18.67 -0.74 -5.20
N CYS A 267 -19.80 -0.11 -5.50
CA CYS A 267 -20.35 0.97 -4.70
C CYS A 267 -20.80 0.55 -3.29
N GLU A 268 -21.22 -0.70 -3.10
CA GLU A 268 -21.57 -1.21 -1.77
C GLU A 268 -20.33 -1.44 -0.90
N MET A 269 -19.23 -1.88 -1.50
CA MET A 269 -17.94 -1.93 -0.81
C MET A 269 -17.46 -0.52 -0.45
N TYR A 270 -17.48 0.41 -1.41
CA TYR A 270 -17.10 1.81 -1.18
C TYR A 270 -17.90 2.45 -0.03
N LYS A 271 -19.24 2.38 -0.07
CA LYS A 271 -20.13 2.94 0.97
C LYS A 271 -19.87 2.37 2.37
N ARG A 272 -19.36 1.14 2.47
CA ARG A 272 -19.03 0.50 3.76
C ARG A 272 -17.72 1.04 4.32
N ILE A 273 -16.70 1.14 3.49
CA ILE A 273 -15.35 1.55 3.91
C ILE A 273 -15.25 3.05 4.11
N SER A 274 -15.98 3.86 3.32
CA SER A 274 -15.93 5.32 3.39
C SER A 274 -16.61 5.90 4.64
N LYS A 275 -17.41 5.11 5.36
CA LYS A 275 -18.03 5.51 6.64
C LYS A 275 -17.06 5.51 7.82
N ASN A 276 -15.87 4.94 7.67
CA ASN A 276 -14.89 4.87 8.74
C ASN A 276 -13.89 6.03 8.61
N ASP A 277 -14.20 7.14 9.26
CA ASP A 277 -13.38 8.36 9.21
C ASP A 277 -11.94 8.13 9.70
N ALA A 278 -11.73 7.24 10.67
CA ALA A 278 -10.39 6.94 11.17
C ALA A 278 -9.51 6.29 10.08
N PHE A 279 -10.06 5.38 9.26
CA PHE A 279 -9.31 4.77 8.17
C PHE A 279 -9.08 5.73 7.00
N VAL A 280 -10.07 6.57 6.68
CA VAL A 280 -9.91 7.66 5.72
C VAL A 280 -8.79 8.59 6.18
N ASN A 281 -8.81 9.04 7.44
CA ASN A 281 -7.76 9.90 8.01
C ASN A 281 -6.37 9.24 7.93
N ASN A 282 -6.27 7.94 8.21
CA ASN A 282 -4.99 7.22 8.10
C ASN A 282 -4.43 7.19 6.67
N LEU A 283 -5.30 7.11 5.64
CA LEU A 283 -4.89 7.27 4.25
C LEU A 283 -4.28 8.65 3.99
N TYR A 284 -4.90 9.73 4.46
CA TYR A 284 -4.36 11.08 4.30
C TYR A 284 -3.05 11.28 5.06
N ILE A 285 -2.90 10.69 6.25
CA ILE A 285 -1.63 10.70 7.00
C ILE A 285 -0.53 10.01 6.19
N LEU A 286 -0.80 8.80 5.69
CA LEU A 286 0.15 8.07 4.86
C LEU A 286 0.51 8.85 3.60
N TYR A 287 -0.48 9.44 2.92
CA TYR A 287 -0.23 10.19 1.68
C TYR A 287 0.66 11.42 1.93
N GLN A 288 0.38 12.21 2.98
CA GLN A 288 1.23 13.35 3.36
C GLN A 288 2.67 12.92 3.73
N PHE A 289 2.81 11.77 4.39
CA PHE A 289 4.12 11.18 4.73
C PHE A 289 4.92 10.79 3.47
N ILE A 290 4.29 10.10 2.51
CA ILE A 290 4.94 9.73 1.23
C ILE A 290 5.29 10.96 0.40
N LEU A 291 4.41 11.96 0.35
CA LEU A 291 4.69 13.21 -0.33
C LEU A 291 5.86 13.98 0.30
N ARG A 292 6.02 13.89 1.63
CA ARG A 292 7.19 14.44 2.30
C ARG A 292 8.47 13.73 1.84
N ALA A 293 8.44 12.40 1.75
CA ALA A 293 9.58 11.63 1.25
C ALA A 293 9.97 12.07 -0.17
N VAL A 294 9.00 12.18 -1.08
CA VAL A 294 9.21 12.65 -2.45
C VAL A 294 9.78 14.08 -2.47
N ALA A 295 9.25 14.98 -1.65
CA ALA A 295 9.76 16.35 -1.52
C ALA A 295 11.23 16.37 -1.08
N LYS A 296 11.60 15.49 -0.16
CA LYS A 296 12.95 15.45 0.43
C LYS A 296 14.00 14.92 -0.54
N VAL A 297 13.65 14.00 -1.44
CA VAL A 297 14.56 13.49 -2.49
C VAL A 297 14.52 14.29 -3.78
N LYS A 298 13.70 15.35 -3.85
CA LYS A 298 13.56 16.22 -5.03
C LYS A 298 14.89 16.63 -5.65
N HIS A 299 15.81 17.13 -4.84
CA HIS A 299 17.10 17.61 -5.35
C HIS A 299 17.89 16.47 -5.99
N GLY A 300 18.02 15.33 -5.30
CA GLY A 300 18.72 14.15 -5.81
C GLY A 300 18.11 13.57 -7.09
N LEU A 301 16.78 13.59 -7.22
CA LEU A 301 16.10 13.15 -8.45
C LEU A 301 16.34 14.12 -9.62
N LEU A 302 16.36 15.42 -9.37
CA LEU A 302 16.51 16.44 -10.43
C LEU A 302 17.98 16.68 -10.82
N SER A 303 18.94 16.41 -9.93
CA SER A 303 20.36 16.55 -10.22
C SER A 303 20.92 15.42 -11.10
N ASP A 304 20.26 14.26 -11.09
CA ASP A 304 20.70 13.04 -11.78
C ASP A 304 19.61 12.54 -12.74
N LEU A 305 19.16 13.41 -13.64
CA LEU A 305 18.13 13.05 -14.61
C LEU A 305 18.63 12.01 -15.63
N ASP A 306 19.92 12.01 -15.95
CA ASP A 306 20.48 11.03 -16.89
C ASP A 306 20.37 9.58 -16.37
N SER A 307 20.22 9.38 -15.05
CA SER A 307 19.90 8.08 -14.49
C SER A 307 18.55 7.50 -14.93
N PHE A 308 17.68 8.30 -15.54
CA PHE A 308 16.39 7.85 -16.10
C PHE A 308 16.46 7.49 -17.58
N ASN A 309 17.60 7.70 -18.26
CA ASN A 309 17.74 7.48 -19.69
C ASN A 309 17.67 5.99 -20.05
N SER A 310 16.76 5.62 -20.95
CA SER A 310 16.56 4.27 -21.43
C SER A 310 17.29 3.97 -22.74
N GLY A 311 17.85 4.98 -23.41
CA GLY A 311 18.57 4.79 -24.67
C GLY A 311 19.95 4.15 -24.52
N LEU A 312 20.49 3.69 -25.65
CA LEU A 312 21.79 3.02 -25.74
C LEU A 312 22.89 3.90 -25.14
N ASN A 313 23.78 3.31 -24.33
CA ASN A 313 24.88 4.01 -23.65
C ASN A 313 24.43 5.20 -22.77
N GLY A 314 23.19 5.17 -22.26
CA GLY A 314 22.66 6.23 -21.41
C GLY A 314 22.25 7.49 -22.16
N ILE A 315 22.15 7.44 -23.49
CA ILE A 315 21.66 8.56 -24.31
C ILE A 315 20.15 8.73 -24.11
N ALA A 316 19.70 9.93 -23.77
CA ALA A 316 18.28 10.23 -23.61
C ALA A 316 17.50 10.06 -24.93
N THR A 317 16.49 9.20 -24.91
CA THR A 317 15.47 9.10 -25.95
C THR A 317 14.49 10.28 -25.87
N GLU A 318 13.64 10.47 -26.88
CA GLU A 318 12.55 11.46 -26.80
C GLU A 318 11.55 11.14 -25.68
N GLU A 319 11.38 9.86 -25.34
CA GLU A 319 10.55 9.44 -24.23
C GLU A 319 11.18 9.82 -22.88
N ASP A 320 12.50 9.62 -22.72
CA ASP A 320 13.23 10.01 -21.52
C ASP A 320 13.19 11.53 -21.31
N LYS A 321 13.33 12.32 -22.38
CA LYS A 321 13.20 13.78 -22.31
C LYS A 321 11.82 14.23 -21.83
N ARG A 322 10.76 13.51 -22.22
CA ARG A 322 9.39 13.77 -21.71
C ARG A 322 9.31 13.44 -20.23
N LEU A 323 9.82 12.28 -19.82
CA LEU A 323 9.91 11.91 -18.41
C LEU A 323 10.66 12.98 -17.58
N HIS A 324 11.77 13.51 -18.09
CA HIS A 324 12.51 14.60 -17.43
C HIS A 324 11.66 15.86 -17.28
N GLY A 325 10.86 16.20 -18.28
CA GLY A 325 9.92 17.33 -18.22
C GLY A 325 8.85 17.12 -17.16
N GLU A 326 8.23 15.94 -17.12
CA GLU A 326 7.17 15.59 -16.18
C GLU A 326 7.67 15.50 -14.74
N LEU A 327 8.88 14.97 -14.51
CA LEU A 327 9.52 14.97 -13.20
C LEU A 327 9.80 16.40 -12.71
N ARG A 328 10.27 17.30 -13.58
CA ARG A 328 10.44 18.71 -13.25
C ARG A 328 9.10 19.39 -12.94
N GLU A 329 8.05 19.09 -13.69
CA GLU A 329 6.72 19.64 -13.44
C GLU A 329 6.16 19.18 -12.09
N LEU A 330 6.22 17.87 -11.83
CA LEU A 330 5.78 17.28 -10.56
C LEU A 330 6.53 17.91 -9.40
N LEU A 331 7.86 17.80 -9.39
CA LEU A 331 8.69 18.21 -8.26
C LEU A 331 8.83 19.74 -8.14
N GLY A 332 8.64 20.47 -9.24
CA GLY A 332 8.60 21.94 -9.28
C GLY A 332 7.27 22.53 -8.81
N GLY A 333 6.22 21.72 -8.73
CA GLY A 333 4.89 22.15 -8.33
C GLY A 333 4.82 22.79 -6.94
N THR A 334 3.89 23.72 -6.78
CA THR A 334 3.65 24.46 -5.51
C THR A 334 3.35 23.54 -4.33
N PHE A 335 2.78 22.36 -4.58
CA PHE A 335 2.48 21.37 -3.56
C PHE A 335 3.74 20.90 -2.80
N PHE A 336 4.87 20.69 -3.51
CA PHE A 336 6.14 20.27 -2.88
C PHE A 336 6.96 21.43 -2.32
N GLN A 337 6.48 22.67 -2.45
CA GLN A 337 7.10 23.85 -1.84
C GLN A 337 6.61 24.06 -0.40
N ALA A 338 5.43 23.53 -0.10
CA ALA A 338 4.84 23.64 1.22
C ALA A 338 5.01 22.33 2.00
N PRO A 339 5.25 22.40 3.32
CA PRO A 339 5.55 21.22 4.10
C PRO A 339 4.29 20.37 4.34
N THR A 340 4.43 19.06 4.23
CA THR A 340 3.33 18.09 4.40
C THR A 340 3.42 17.31 5.71
N PHE A 341 4.65 17.00 6.15
CA PHE A 341 4.94 16.29 7.40
C PHE A 341 6.10 16.99 8.11
N ASP A 342 5.99 17.12 9.42
CA ASP A 342 6.88 17.82 10.31
C ASP A 342 7.82 16.86 11.04
N GLU A 343 9.00 16.64 10.48
CA GLU A 343 10.01 15.79 11.14
C GLU A 343 10.52 16.40 12.44
N THR A 344 10.55 17.73 12.54
CA THR A 344 11.05 18.39 13.75
C THR A 344 10.15 18.04 14.93
N LYS A 345 8.84 18.08 14.72
CA LYS A 345 7.83 17.65 15.69
C LYS A 345 7.91 16.16 16.00
N PHE A 346 8.23 15.30 15.02
CA PHE A 346 8.45 13.87 15.26
C PHE A 346 9.67 13.62 16.15
N PHE A 347 10.77 14.34 15.93
CA PHE A 347 12.02 14.18 16.65
C PHE A 347 12.16 15.07 17.90
N GLU A 348 11.07 15.69 18.38
CA GLU A 348 11.05 16.48 19.61
C GLU A 348 11.44 15.64 20.84
N THR A 349 11.03 14.37 20.86
CA THR A 349 11.33 13.46 21.98
C THR A 349 12.62 12.65 21.72
N PRO A 350 13.49 12.45 22.73
CA PRO A 350 14.69 11.61 22.59
C PRO A 350 14.36 10.18 22.13
N ASP A 351 13.21 9.65 22.55
CA ASP A 351 12.78 8.30 22.24
C ASP A 351 12.35 8.12 20.77
N ALA A 352 11.93 9.17 20.08
CA ALA A 352 11.55 9.10 18.66
C ALA A 352 12.71 8.58 17.79
N ARG A 353 13.96 8.96 18.12
CA ARG A 353 15.16 8.47 17.42
C ARG A 353 15.38 6.98 17.63
N LEU A 354 15.01 6.45 18.79
CA LEU A 354 15.09 5.02 19.11
C LEU A 354 13.98 4.21 18.42
N LEU A 355 12.89 4.85 18.00
CA LEU A 355 11.79 4.20 17.27
C LEU A 355 12.15 3.95 15.80
N VAL A 356 12.96 4.79 15.17
CA VAL A 356 13.29 4.66 13.73
C VAL A 356 13.93 3.29 13.39
N PRO A 357 14.98 2.80 14.09
CA PRO A 357 15.52 1.46 13.84
C PRO A 357 14.49 0.35 14.04
N ARG A 358 13.55 0.53 14.98
CA ARG A 358 12.48 -0.44 15.24
C ARG A 358 11.47 -0.45 14.09
N MET A 359 11.05 0.70 13.59
CA MET A 359 10.17 0.83 12.43
C MET A 359 10.80 0.21 11.19
N MET A 360 12.10 0.45 10.95
CA MET A 360 12.82 -0.15 9.83
C MET A 360 12.89 -1.68 9.93
N ARG A 361 13.11 -2.23 11.14
CA ARG A 361 13.08 -3.69 11.36
C ARG A 361 11.70 -4.28 11.11
N MET A 362 10.63 -3.62 11.55
CA MET A 362 9.26 -4.06 11.25
C MET A 362 8.99 -4.04 9.74
N MET A 363 9.43 -2.99 9.04
CA MET A 363 9.28 -2.93 7.58
C MET A 363 10.05 -4.03 6.85
N HIS A 364 11.20 -4.46 7.37
CA HIS A 364 11.91 -5.63 6.87
C HIS A 364 11.04 -6.89 6.98
N ASN A 365 10.54 -7.17 8.18
CA ASN A 365 9.68 -8.34 8.42
C ASN A 365 8.40 -8.28 7.57
N ILE A 366 7.75 -7.12 7.47
CA ILE A 366 6.55 -6.93 6.66
C ILE A 366 6.84 -7.17 5.17
N THR A 367 7.97 -6.69 4.66
CA THR A 367 8.34 -6.90 3.25
C THR A 367 8.62 -8.38 2.96
N THR A 368 9.24 -9.09 3.90
CA THR A 368 9.42 -10.56 3.84
C THR A 368 8.09 -11.29 3.97
N LEU A 369 7.17 -10.81 4.80
CA LEU A 369 5.83 -11.39 4.98
C LEU A 369 4.99 -11.34 3.69
N MET A 370 5.28 -10.39 2.80
CA MET A 370 4.67 -10.38 1.46
C MET A 370 4.97 -11.67 0.68
N ASP A 371 6.00 -12.44 1.06
CA ASP A 371 6.25 -13.75 0.48
C ASP A 371 5.20 -14.83 0.83
N CYS A 372 4.30 -14.52 1.75
CA CYS A 372 3.21 -15.39 2.15
C CYS A 372 1.88 -15.06 1.47
N VAL A 373 1.86 -14.04 0.60
CA VAL A 373 0.69 -13.68 -0.20
C VAL A 373 0.61 -14.61 -1.41
N THR A 374 -0.42 -15.46 -1.46
CA THR A 374 -0.57 -16.45 -2.54
C THR A 374 -1.09 -15.88 -3.84
N CYS A 375 -1.67 -14.67 -3.83
CA CYS A 375 -2.07 -14.02 -5.07
C CYS A 375 -0.92 -13.23 -5.70
N GLU A 376 -0.48 -13.60 -6.91
CA GLU A 376 0.69 -13.00 -7.57
C GLU A 376 0.57 -11.47 -7.75
N LYS A 377 -0.58 -10.96 -8.20
CA LYS A 377 -0.78 -9.51 -8.31
C LYS A 377 -0.73 -8.81 -6.96
N CYS A 378 -1.42 -9.36 -5.94
CA CYS A 378 -1.40 -8.82 -4.59
C CYS A 378 0.01 -8.87 -3.98
N ARG A 379 0.77 -9.92 -4.30
CA ARG A 379 2.16 -10.09 -3.88
C ARG A 379 3.09 -9.07 -4.54
N ALA A 380 2.95 -8.85 -5.86
CA ALA A 380 3.73 -7.87 -6.60
C ALA A 380 3.49 -6.45 -6.07
N TRP A 381 2.22 -6.04 -5.94
CA TRP A 381 1.86 -4.72 -5.39
C TRP A 381 2.21 -4.61 -3.91
N GLY A 382 1.93 -5.64 -3.10
CA GLY A 382 2.29 -5.66 -1.68
C GLY A 382 3.79 -5.46 -1.46
N LYS A 383 4.63 -6.19 -2.20
CA LYS A 383 6.10 -6.00 -2.19
C LYS A 383 6.51 -4.60 -2.62
N LEU A 384 5.93 -4.08 -3.70
CA LEU A 384 6.21 -2.74 -4.22
C LEU A 384 5.88 -1.66 -3.17
N GLU A 385 4.67 -1.73 -2.60
CA GLU A 385 4.16 -0.71 -1.68
C GLU A 385 4.83 -0.76 -0.31
N THR A 386 5.09 -1.96 0.24
CA THR A 386 5.83 -2.07 1.51
C THR A 386 7.27 -1.62 1.36
N LYS A 387 7.93 -1.95 0.24
CA LYS A 387 9.26 -1.44 -0.10
C LYS A 387 9.24 0.08 -0.24
N GLY A 388 8.25 0.65 -0.94
CA GLY A 388 8.08 2.10 -1.09
C GLY A 388 7.90 2.81 0.26
N LEU A 389 7.11 2.23 1.17
CA LEU A 389 6.93 2.76 2.52
C LEU A 389 8.21 2.67 3.36
N ALA A 390 8.97 1.57 3.24
CA ALA A 390 10.27 1.42 3.90
C ALA A 390 11.29 2.45 3.38
N THR A 391 11.31 2.69 2.06
CA THR A 391 12.12 3.75 1.45
C THR A 391 11.69 5.12 1.97
N ALA A 392 10.40 5.42 2.03
CA ALA A 392 9.89 6.68 2.56
C ALA A 392 10.28 6.89 4.04
N LEU A 393 10.19 5.85 4.86
CA LEU A 393 10.66 5.88 6.25
C LEU A 393 12.15 6.20 6.34
N ASN A 394 12.98 5.52 5.57
CA ASN A 394 14.41 5.81 5.52
C ASN A 394 14.66 7.27 5.12
N VAL A 395 13.97 7.77 4.08
CA VAL A 395 14.10 9.14 3.58
C VAL A 395 13.67 10.18 4.61
N VAL A 396 12.43 10.10 5.10
CA VAL A 396 11.84 11.10 6.00
C VAL A 396 12.61 11.14 7.32
N MET A 397 13.02 9.97 7.84
CA MET A 397 13.72 9.89 9.11
C MET A 397 15.23 10.19 9.02
N HIS A 398 15.80 10.28 7.81
CA HIS A 398 17.21 10.62 7.64
C HIS A 398 17.49 12.09 8.05
N PRO A 399 18.54 12.39 8.84
CA PRO A 399 18.79 13.75 9.34
C PRO A 399 19.23 14.75 8.27
N SER A 400 19.78 14.29 7.15
CA SER A 400 20.30 15.15 6.07
C SER A 400 19.80 14.67 4.71
N ALA A 401 19.08 15.54 3.98
CA ALA A 401 18.54 15.22 2.67
C ALA A 401 19.64 15.00 1.62
N ASP A 402 20.74 15.77 1.69
CA ASP A 402 21.84 15.74 0.71
C ASP A 402 22.64 14.43 0.71
N LYS A 403 22.45 13.60 1.74
CA LYS A 403 23.11 12.29 1.86
C LYS A 403 22.25 11.13 1.38
N ILE A 404 21.00 11.41 0.96
CA ILE A 404 20.06 10.39 0.53
C ILE A 404 20.28 10.12 -0.95
N VAL A 405 20.81 8.95 -1.27
CA VAL A 405 20.94 8.45 -2.63
C VAL A 405 20.05 7.23 -2.77
N LEU A 406 19.04 7.31 -3.63
CA LEU A 406 18.13 6.21 -3.90
C LEU A 406 18.63 5.37 -5.07
N ASN A 407 18.66 4.05 -4.91
CA ASN A 407 18.85 3.14 -6.03
C ASN A 407 17.58 3.08 -6.91
N ARG A 408 17.67 2.38 -8.05
CA ARG A 408 16.55 2.28 -8.99
C ARG A 408 15.29 1.65 -8.36
N GLY A 409 15.43 0.56 -7.60
CA GLY A 409 14.29 -0.08 -6.93
C GLY A 409 13.59 0.85 -5.95
N GLU A 410 14.36 1.64 -5.20
CA GLU A 410 13.84 2.66 -4.27
C GLU A 410 13.13 3.81 -5.00
N LYS A 411 13.69 4.29 -6.13
CA LYS A 411 13.03 5.29 -6.99
C LYS A 411 11.70 4.75 -7.55
N VAL A 412 11.71 3.54 -8.11
CA VAL A 412 10.54 2.90 -8.72
C VAL A 412 9.41 2.69 -7.72
N THR A 413 9.72 2.12 -6.55
CA THR A 413 8.73 1.78 -5.52
C THR A 413 8.17 3.01 -4.83
N LEU A 414 9.00 4.02 -4.53
CA LEU A 414 8.54 5.27 -3.93
C LEU A 414 7.57 6.04 -4.84
N ILE A 415 7.91 6.20 -6.13
CA ILE A 415 7.07 6.94 -7.08
C ILE A 415 5.78 6.18 -7.42
N ASN A 416 5.84 4.85 -7.57
CA ASN A 416 4.63 4.06 -7.77
C ASN A 416 3.72 4.04 -6.54
N LEU A 417 4.26 3.95 -5.31
CA LEU A 417 3.45 4.09 -4.09
C LEU A 417 2.79 5.47 -4.01
N ALA A 418 3.53 6.54 -4.31
CA ALA A 418 2.97 7.89 -4.35
C ALA A 418 1.79 7.99 -5.33
N ARG A 419 1.88 7.30 -6.49
CA ARG A 419 0.79 7.21 -7.47
C ARG A 419 -0.42 6.47 -6.90
N GLN A 420 -0.22 5.29 -6.32
CA GLN A 420 -1.29 4.47 -5.75
C GLN A 420 -2.08 5.25 -4.69
N LEU A 421 -1.38 5.97 -3.82
CA LEU A 421 -2.01 6.80 -2.79
C LEU A 421 -2.73 8.02 -3.37
N ALA A 422 -2.16 8.67 -4.39
CA ALA A 422 -2.82 9.79 -5.06
C ALA A 422 -4.15 9.36 -5.70
N ILE A 423 -4.17 8.17 -6.32
CA ILE A 423 -5.39 7.55 -6.86
C ILE A 423 -6.38 7.22 -5.75
N SER A 424 -5.94 6.63 -4.64
CA SER A 424 -6.81 6.32 -3.49
C SER A 424 -7.47 7.57 -2.92
N VAL A 425 -6.70 8.64 -2.70
CA VAL A 425 -7.22 9.93 -2.21
C VAL A 425 -8.21 10.54 -3.20
N GLN A 426 -7.91 10.52 -4.50
CA GLN A 426 -8.87 10.95 -5.52
C GLN A 426 -10.17 10.13 -5.46
N ASN A 427 -10.07 8.81 -5.33
CA ASN A 427 -11.22 7.89 -5.29
C ASN A 427 -12.09 8.05 -4.06
N VAL A 428 -11.57 8.52 -2.91
CA VAL A 428 -12.39 8.86 -1.73
C VAL A 428 -13.53 9.80 -2.13
N ARG A 429 -13.26 10.79 -3.00
CA ARG A 429 -14.25 11.75 -3.48
C ARG A 429 -14.97 11.31 -4.74
N ASP A 430 -14.21 10.87 -5.75
CA ASP A 430 -14.75 10.55 -7.07
C ASP A 430 -15.78 9.43 -6.98
N LEU A 431 -15.54 8.40 -6.15
CA LEU A 431 -16.52 7.33 -5.93
C LEU A 431 -17.77 7.77 -5.19
N SER A 432 -17.73 8.83 -4.36
CA SER A 432 -18.96 9.35 -3.73
C SER A 432 -19.94 9.81 -4.79
N VAL A 433 -19.46 10.56 -5.79
CA VAL A 433 -20.27 11.11 -6.88
C VAL A 433 -20.69 10.01 -7.85
N VAL A 434 -19.77 9.11 -8.20
CA VAL A 434 -20.07 7.98 -9.08
C VAL A 434 -21.12 7.08 -8.46
N CYS A 435 -20.96 6.70 -7.19
CA CYS A 435 -21.86 5.76 -6.52
C CYS A 435 -23.19 6.35 -6.04
N GLU A 436 -23.34 7.68 -6.00
CA GLU A 436 -24.64 8.34 -5.87
C GLU A 436 -25.46 8.22 -7.17
N ASN A 437 -24.81 8.27 -8.34
CA ASN A 437 -25.47 8.30 -9.65
C ASN A 437 -25.48 6.93 -10.37
N PHE A 438 -24.71 5.97 -9.88
CA PHE A 438 -24.49 4.67 -10.54
C PHE A 438 -24.60 3.55 -9.52
N SER A 439 -25.64 2.72 -9.63
CA SER A 439 -25.76 1.46 -8.88
C SER A 439 -25.58 0.30 -9.85
N TYR A 440 -24.35 -0.18 -10.02
CA TYR A 440 -24.11 -1.45 -10.70
C TYR A 440 -24.68 -2.59 -9.84
N VAL A 441 -25.83 -3.10 -10.21
CA VAL A 441 -26.27 -4.43 -9.77
C VAL A 441 -25.66 -5.40 -10.75
N ALA A 442 -24.72 -6.23 -10.28
CA ALA A 442 -24.13 -7.28 -11.10
C ALA A 442 -25.25 -8.05 -11.81
N LYS A 443 -25.32 -7.93 -13.15
CA LYS A 443 -26.15 -8.84 -13.94
C LYS A 443 -25.47 -10.20 -13.83
N ASN A 444 -26.10 -11.09 -13.07
CA ASN A 444 -25.73 -12.50 -12.89
C ASN A 444 -25.39 -13.18 -14.22
#